data_AF-A0A7R9VKQ7-F1
#
_entry.id   AF-A0A7R9VKQ7-F1
#
_cell.length_a   1.000
_cell.length_b   1.000
_cell.length_c   1.000
_cell.angle_alpha   90.00
_cell.angle_beta   90.00
_cell.angle_gamma   90.00
#
_symmetry.space_group_name_H-M   'P 1'
#
loop_
_entity.id
_entity.type
_entity.pdbx_description
1 polymer ?
#
loop_
_entity_poly.entity_id
_entity_poly.type
_entity_poly.pdbx_seq_one_letter_code
_entity_poly.pdbx_strand_id
1 'polypeptide(L)'
;HSCAPVSSLAPASALCPPRSTLRRATVLTTTMALVNVVNMVVLDNPTAFGNPFQFEITFECLQQLEDDLEWKVVYVGSAEDSACDQVLDEILVGPVPVGVNKFVLQSDPPDPKVIPSKDVLGVTVVLVTCSYREKEFIRVGYYVNNEYSEEFDPETGPPHPLEMSKVVRTILADKPRVTRFPINWTSNSEEGETKDMQTK
;
A
#
# COMPACT_ATOMS: atom_id res chain seq x y z
N HIS A 1 -73.77 50.68 -24.93
CA HIS A 1 -72.91 49.64 -25.55
C HIS A 1 -71.49 49.80 -25.03
N SER A 2 -70.93 48.71 -24.49
CA SER A 2 -69.51 48.41 -24.15
C SER A 2 -68.67 49.46 -23.45
N CYS A 3 -68.30 49.25 -22.19
CA CYS A 3 -67.12 48.48 -21.72
C CYS A 3 -65.78 49.20 -21.97
N ALA A 4 -65.16 49.62 -20.85
CA ALA A 4 -63.71 49.75 -20.64
C ALA A 4 -63.00 48.38 -20.84
N PRO A 5 -61.65 48.16 -20.69
CA PRO A 5 -60.71 48.88 -19.80
C PRO A 5 -59.18 48.87 -20.18
N VAL A 6 -58.34 49.29 -19.20
CA VAL A 6 -56.91 48.90 -18.88
C VAL A 6 -55.77 49.62 -19.64
N SER A 7 -54.98 50.51 -19.00
CA SER A 7 -53.82 50.37 -18.05
C SER A 7 -52.46 50.20 -18.78
N SER A 8 -51.57 51.20 -18.75
CA SER A 8 -50.46 51.43 -17.79
C SER A 8 -49.14 50.75 -18.19
N LEU A 9 -48.09 51.56 -18.38
CA LEU A 9 -46.69 51.15 -18.30
C LEU A 9 -45.81 52.38 -18.00
N ALA A 10 -45.05 52.31 -16.91
CA ALA A 10 -43.94 53.19 -16.55
C ALA A 10 -42.69 52.32 -16.33
N PRO A 11 -41.46 52.83 -16.53
CA PRO A 11 -40.24 52.10 -16.17
C PRO A 11 -39.68 52.61 -14.84
N ALA A 12 -39.22 51.68 -13.98
CA ALA A 12 -38.41 51.97 -12.81
C ALA A 12 -37.14 51.13 -12.87
N SER A 13 -35.99 51.80 -12.92
CA SER A 13 -34.65 51.22 -12.86
C SER A 13 -34.30 50.86 -11.41
N ALA A 14 -33.89 49.62 -11.17
CA ALA A 14 -33.32 49.17 -9.90
C ALA A 14 -32.05 48.35 -10.16
N LEU A 15 -30.92 48.81 -9.63
CA LEU A 15 -29.63 48.11 -9.60
C LEU A 15 -29.13 48.08 -8.15
N CYS A 16 -29.15 46.90 -7.51
CA CYS A 16 -28.12 46.40 -6.57
C CYS A 16 -28.55 45.03 -5.99
N PRO A 17 -27.69 43.98 -5.98
CA PRO A 17 -27.85 42.84 -5.07
C PRO A 17 -26.81 42.86 -3.93
N PRO A 18 -27.09 42.28 -2.74
CA PRO A 18 -26.16 42.25 -1.63
C PRO A 18 -25.24 41.01 -1.61
N ARG A 19 -24.01 41.27 -1.16
CA ARG A 19 -22.97 40.40 -0.56
C ARG A 19 -23.15 38.87 -0.65
N SER A 20 -22.28 38.26 -1.45
CA SER A 20 -21.91 36.86 -1.35
C SER A 20 -21.16 36.57 -0.04
N THR A 21 -21.67 35.62 0.75
CA THR A 21 -20.95 34.97 1.83
C THR A 21 -19.86 34.08 1.21
N LEU A 22 -18.59 34.51 1.33
CA LEU A 22 -17.44 33.68 1.00
C LEU A 22 -17.43 32.47 1.94
N ARG A 23 -17.86 31.30 1.43
CA ARG A 23 -17.50 30.02 2.05
C ARG A 23 -15.97 29.94 2.01
N ARG A 24 -15.33 29.86 3.17
CA ARG A 24 -13.91 29.49 3.28
C ARG A 24 -13.74 28.15 2.56
N ALA A 25 -13.06 28.18 1.42
CA ALA A 25 -12.53 26.97 0.83
C ALA A 25 -11.47 26.44 1.81
N THR A 26 -11.75 25.33 2.46
CA THR A 26 -10.73 24.55 3.14
C THR A 26 -9.76 24.09 2.06
N VAL A 27 -8.61 24.76 1.98
CA VAL A 27 -7.48 24.28 1.18
C VAL A 27 -7.08 22.97 1.84
N LEU A 28 -7.46 21.85 1.23
CA LEU A 28 -6.82 20.58 1.50
C LEU A 28 -5.37 20.76 1.05
N THR A 29 -4.51 21.16 1.97
CA THR A 29 -3.07 21.09 1.76
C THR A 29 -2.77 19.62 1.53
N THR A 30 -2.50 19.26 0.28
CA THR A 30 -1.93 17.97 -0.08
C THR A 30 -0.64 17.82 0.70
N THR A 31 -0.70 17.17 1.87
CA THR A 31 0.49 16.91 2.69
C THR A 31 1.39 16.01 1.87
N MET A 32 2.53 16.55 1.41
CA MET A 32 3.54 15.77 0.71
C MET A 32 3.99 14.61 1.61
N ALA A 33 4.23 13.45 1.00
CA ALA A 33 4.78 12.31 1.74
C ALA A 33 6.12 12.70 2.35
N LEU A 34 6.28 12.57 3.67
CA LEU A 34 7.55 12.90 4.34
C LEU A 34 8.63 11.84 4.11
N VAL A 35 8.22 10.63 3.75
CA VAL A 35 9.12 9.52 3.41
C VAL A 35 8.86 9.07 1.99
N ASN A 36 9.93 8.95 1.20
CA ASN A 36 9.87 8.44 -0.16
C ASN A 36 10.84 7.28 -0.34
N VAL A 37 10.33 6.12 -0.72
CA VAL A 37 11.19 4.96 -1.06
C VAL A 37 11.79 5.19 -2.43
N VAL A 38 13.12 5.32 -2.48
CA VAL A 38 13.91 5.65 -3.67
C VAL A 38 14.21 4.39 -4.46
N ASN A 39 14.65 3.33 -3.78
CA ASN A 39 15.03 2.08 -4.42
C ASN A 39 14.83 0.90 -3.46
N MET A 40 14.53 -0.27 -4.02
CA MET A 40 14.55 -1.54 -3.28
C MET A 40 15.17 -2.62 -4.16
N VAL A 41 16.30 -3.16 -3.70
CA VAL A 41 17.06 -4.19 -4.41
C VAL A 41 16.82 -5.53 -3.73
N VAL A 42 16.39 -6.52 -4.51
CA VAL A 42 16.28 -7.91 -4.04
C VAL A 42 17.67 -8.54 -4.05
N LEU A 43 18.12 -9.02 -2.89
CA LEU A 43 19.39 -9.73 -2.75
C LEU A 43 19.14 -11.25 -2.75
N ASP A 44 20.20 -12.03 -2.96
CA ASP A 44 20.18 -13.51 -2.97
C ASP A 44 19.03 -14.10 -3.81
N ASN A 45 19.04 -13.85 -5.12
CA ASN A 45 17.97 -14.24 -6.03
C ASN A 45 18.52 -14.67 -7.41
N PRO A 46 18.12 -15.84 -7.96
CA PRO A 46 17.25 -16.87 -7.37
C PRO A 46 17.92 -17.63 -6.22
N THR A 47 17.13 -18.22 -5.32
CA THR A 47 17.63 -18.92 -4.12
C THR A 47 16.69 -20.06 -3.69
N ALA A 48 17.10 -20.88 -2.72
CA ALA A 48 16.25 -21.96 -2.21
C ALA A 48 15.01 -21.40 -1.50
N PHE A 49 13.88 -22.12 -1.55
CA PHE A 49 12.65 -21.69 -0.88
C PHE A 49 12.84 -21.43 0.62
N GLY A 50 13.63 -22.28 1.28
CA GLY A 50 13.95 -22.17 2.71
C GLY A 50 14.98 -21.08 3.04
N ASN A 51 15.49 -20.32 2.06
CA ASN A 51 16.40 -19.22 2.35
C ASN A 51 15.62 -17.94 2.71
N PRO A 52 16.18 -17.08 3.58
CA PRO A 52 15.58 -15.79 3.94
C PRO A 52 15.30 -14.91 2.73
N PHE A 53 14.30 -14.03 2.83
CA PHE A 53 14.19 -12.90 1.91
C PHE A 53 15.14 -11.80 2.35
N GLN A 54 15.73 -11.09 1.38
CA GLN A 54 16.65 -9.99 1.65
C GLN A 54 16.36 -8.82 0.71
N PHE A 55 16.03 -7.66 1.29
CA PHE A 55 15.74 -6.44 0.55
C PHE A 55 16.68 -5.32 1.02
N GLU A 56 17.53 -4.81 0.14
CA GLU A 56 18.25 -3.56 0.40
C GLU A 56 17.32 -2.38 0.07
N ILE A 57 16.86 -1.68 1.10
CA ILE A 57 15.90 -0.60 0.99
C ILE A 57 16.63 0.73 1.10
N THR A 58 16.44 1.60 0.10
CA THR A 58 16.92 2.99 0.12
C THR A 58 15.71 3.92 0.11
N PHE A 59 15.61 4.80 1.10
CA PHE A 59 14.52 5.75 1.22
C PHE A 59 15.02 7.13 1.65
N GLU A 60 14.28 8.16 1.30
CA GLU A 60 14.56 9.54 1.66
C GLU A 60 13.53 10.01 2.69
N CYS A 61 14.02 10.60 3.78
CA CYS A 61 13.21 11.22 4.81
C CYS A 61 13.37 12.74 4.71
N LEU A 62 12.29 13.47 4.43
CA LEU A 62 12.31 14.91 4.18
C LEU A 62 12.34 15.75 5.45
N GLN A 63 11.78 15.21 6.54
CA GLN A 63 11.66 15.89 7.85
C GLN A 63 11.75 14.86 8.97
N GLN A 64 12.18 15.30 10.16
CA GLN A 64 12.29 14.41 11.30
C GLN A 64 10.92 13.85 11.69
N LEU A 65 10.83 12.53 11.79
CA LEU A 65 9.62 11.83 12.22
C LEU A 65 9.56 11.79 13.75
N GLU A 66 8.35 11.85 14.30
CA GLU A 66 8.09 11.76 15.75
C GLU A 66 8.10 10.30 16.22
N ASP A 67 7.59 9.39 15.38
CA ASP A 67 7.49 7.95 15.65
C ASP A 67 8.31 7.13 14.63
N ASP A 68 8.42 5.84 14.88
CA ASP A 68 9.15 4.91 14.03
C ASP A 68 8.36 4.55 12.77
N LEU A 69 9.09 4.18 11.72
CA LEU A 69 8.52 3.52 10.55
C LEU A 69 8.39 2.03 10.82
N GLU A 70 7.23 1.47 10.53
CA GLU A 70 7.00 0.03 10.60
C GLU A 70 7.18 -0.57 9.20
N TRP A 71 8.09 -1.53 9.07
CA TRP A 71 8.31 -2.27 7.83
C TRP A 71 7.88 -3.72 8.03
N LYS A 72 7.08 -4.24 7.10
CA LYS A 72 6.60 -5.62 7.12
C LYS A 72 6.94 -6.33 5.82
N VAL A 73 7.38 -7.58 5.92
CA VAL A 73 7.46 -8.51 4.79
C VAL A 73 6.30 -9.48 4.89
N VAL A 74 5.44 -9.52 3.87
CA VAL A 74 4.26 -10.38 3.82
C VAL A 74 4.35 -11.28 2.61
N TYR A 75 4.22 -12.59 2.81
CA TYR A 75 4.14 -13.57 1.75
C TYR A 75 2.69 -13.95 1.49
N VAL A 76 2.27 -13.88 0.22
CA VAL A 76 0.92 -14.26 -0.18
C VAL A 76 0.86 -15.78 -0.30
N GLY A 77 0.09 -16.43 0.59
CA GLY A 77 0.03 -17.89 0.66
C GLY A 77 -0.85 -18.50 -0.42
N SER A 78 -1.92 -17.82 -0.80
CA SER A 78 -2.81 -18.22 -1.89
C SER A 78 -3.38 -16.98 -2.57
N ALA A 79 -3.56 -17.04 -3.89
CA ALA A 79 -4.20 -15.95 -4.62
C ALA A 79 -5.71 -15.84 -4.32
N GLU A 80 -6.32 -16.91 -3.79
CA GLU A 80 -7.76 -17.01 -3.55
C GLU A 80 -8.13 -16.69 -2.10
N ASP A 81 -7.19 -16.86 -1.16
CA ASP A 81 -7.44 -16.75 0.27
C ASP A 81 -6.31 -16.01 1.00
N SER A 82 -6.62 -14.79 1.44
CA SER A 82 -5.71 -13.97 2.23
C SER A 82 -5.48 -14.50 3.66
N ALA A 83 -6.30 -15.46 4.14
CA ALA A 83 -6.05 -16.10 5.43
C ALA A 83 -4.78 -16.97 5.42
N CYS A 84 -4.28 -17.34 4.24
CA CYS A 84 -3.01 -18.03 4.06
C CYS A 84 -1.80 -17.09 4.03
N ASP A 85 -2.01 -15.76 4.04
CA ASP A 85 -0.92 -14.78 4.01
C ASP A 85 -0.13 -14.82 5.32
N GLN A 86 1.19 -14.75 5.19
CA GLN A 86 2.11 -14.85 6.32
C GLN A 86 2.91 -13.57 6.45
N VAL A 87 2.85 -12.94 7.62
CA VAL A 87 3.80 -11.88 8.00
C VAL A 87 5.11 -12.57 8.37
N LEU A 88 6.13 -12.43 7.54
CA LEU A 88 7.42 -13.09 7.70
C LEU A 88 8.33 -12.37 8.68
N ASP A 89 8.29 -11.04 8.66
CA ASP A 89 9.02 -10.19 9.61
C ASP A 89 8.35 -8.82 9.72
N GLU A 90 8.54 -8.20 10.87
CA GLU A 90 8.01 -6.89 11.24
C GLU A 90 9.04 -6.14 12.08
N ILE A 91 9.54 -5.02 11.55
CA ILE A 91 10.55 -4.22 12.23
C ILE A 91 10.13 -2.77 12.36
N LEU A 92 10.52 -2.15 13.46
CA LEU A 92 10.42 -0.71 13.68
C LEU A 92 11.77 -0.06 13.39
N VAL A 93 11.75 0.99 12.58
CA VAL A 93 12.92 1.77 12.18
C VAL A 93 12.72 3.20 12.64
N GLY A 94 13.39 3.55 13.73
CA GLY A 94 13.55 4.93 14.16
C GLY A 94 14.48 5.09 15.38
N PRO A 95 14.85 6.33 15.73
CA PRO A 95 14.51 7.58 15.04
C PRO A 95 15.18 7.69 13.67
N VAL A 96 14.42 8.10 12.64
CA VAL A 96 14.88 8.19 11.25
C VAL A 96 15.57 9.54 11.01
N PRO A 97 16.86 9.58 10.63
CA PRO A 97 17.53 10.84 10.31
C PRO A 97 17.05 11.40 8.98
N VAL A 98 16.99 12.74 8.89
CA VAL A 98 16.63 13.45 7.64
C VAL A 98 17.68 13.20 6.57
N GLY A 99 17.23 12.97 5.34
CA GLY A 99 18.06 12.66 4.18
C GLY A 99 17.88 11.23 3.69
N VAL A 100 18.87 10.74 2.95
CA VAL A 100 18.86 9.40 2.34
C VAL A 100 19.36 8.36 3.33
N ASN A 101 18.53 7.35 3.56
CA ASN A 101 18.79 6.22 4.44
C ASN A 101 18.83 4.93 3.63
N LYS A 102 19.66 3.98 4.09
CA LYS A 102 19.77 2.65 3.50
C LYS A 102 19.94 1.60 4.59
N PHE A 103 19.22 0.50 4.46
CA PHE A 103 19.40 -0.68 5.32
C PHE A 103 18.99 -1.96 4.57
N VAL A 104 19.32 -3.12 5.14
CA VAL A 104 18.90 -4.43 4.64
C VAL A 104 17.81 -4.97 5.56
N LEU A 105 16.63 -5.23 4.99
CA LEU A 105 15.54 -5.94 5.63
C LEU A 105 15.66 -7.43 5.28
N GLN A 106 15.83 -8.27 6.29
CA GLN A 106 15.92 -9.72 6.12
C GLN A 106 14.81 -10.40 6.90
N SER A 107 14.02 -11.26 6.24
CA SER A 107 12.95 -12.03 6.89
C SER A 107 13.17 -13.53 6.70
N ASP A 108 12.68 -14.33 7.65
CA ASP A 108 12.62 -15.79 7.51
C ASP A 108 11.73 -16.20 6.30
N PRO A 109 11.91 -17.41 5.74
CA PRO A 109 11.02 -17.94 4.70
C PRO A 109 9.61 -18.24 5.28
N PRO A 110 8.56 -18.30 4.43
CA PRO A 110 7.23 -18.73 4.87
C PRO A 110 7.21 -20.19 5.35
N ASP A 111 6.30 -20.52 6.26
CA ASP A 111 6.03 -21.90 6.64
C ASP A 111 5.26 -22.60 5.49
N PRO A 112 5.85 -23.62 4.84
CA PRO A 112 5.18 -24.33 3.75
C PRO A 112 3.95 -25.13 4.20
N LYS A 113 3.77 -25.38 5.51
CA LYS A 113 2.60 -26.13 6.02
C LYS A 113 1.32 -25.31 6.02
N VAL A 114 1.44 -23.98 6.05
CA VAL A 114 0.31 -23.03 6.02
C VAL A 114 -0.13 -22.75 4.59
N ILE A 115 0.78 -22.93 3.63
CA ILE A 115 0.53 -22.74 2.20
C ILE A 115 -0.26 -23.95 1.68
N PRO A 116 -1.38 -23.74 0.96
CA PRO A 116 -2.07 -24.84 0.29
C PRO A 116 -1.13 -25.58 -0.66
N SER A 117 -1.13 -26.93 -0.66
CA SER A 117 -0.18 -27.71 -1.47
C SER A 117 -0.20 -27.39 -2.96
N LYS A 118 -1.35 -26.93 -3.49
CA LYS A 118 -1.53 -26.49 -4.88
C LYS A 118 -0.83 -25.16 -5.22
N ASP A 119 -0.58 -24.32 -4.21
CA ASP A 119 -0.08 -22.95 -4.33
C ASP A 119 1.41 -22.84 -3.92
N VAL A 120 2.02 -23.94 -3.45
CA VAL A 120 3.45 -23.99 -3.11
C VAL A 120 4.32 -23.75 -4.35
N LEU A 121 3.96 -24.37 -5.48
CA LEU A 121 4.64 -24.20 -6.76
C LEU A 121 3.90 -23.20 -7.65
N GLY A 122 4.63 -22.57 -8.56
CA GLY A 122 4.11 -21.57 -9.49
C GLY A 122 4.26 -20.15 -8.95
N VAL A 123 3.42 -19.25 -9.47
CA VAL A 123 3.54 -17.81 -9.25
C VAL A 123 2.73 -17.37 -8.04
N THR A 124 3.38 -16.65 -7.14
CA THR A 124 2.76 -15.93 -6.02
C THR A 124 3.40 -14.54 -5.87
N VAL A 125 3.15 -13.85 -4.75
CA VAL A 125 3.60 -12.49 -4.49
C VAL A 125 4.22 -12.39 -3.10
N VAL A 126 5.32 -11.63 -2.99
CA VAL A 126 5.82 -11.10 -1.71
C VAL A 126 5.62 -9.59 -1.68
N LEU A 127 5.16 -9.06 -0.56
CA LEU A 127 4.87 -7.65 -0.34
C LEU A 127 5.81 -7.11 0.73
N VAL A 128 6.43 -5.97 0.47
CA VAL A 128 7.11 -5.15 1.47
C VAL A 128 6.24 -3.91 1.69
N THR A 129 5.70 -3.76 2.89
CA THR A 129 4.90 -2.58 3.25
C THR A 129 5.66 -1.69 4.22
N CYS A 130 5.39 -0.40 4.15
CA CYS A 130 5.84 0.55 5.15
C CYS A 130 4.67 1.40 5.64
N SER A 131 4.57 1.48 6.96
CA SER A 131 3.53 2.21 7.68
C SER A 131 4.16 3.24 8.60
N TYR A 132 3.44 4.34 8.82
CA TYR A 132 3.76 5.32 9.84
C TYR A 132 2.51 5.54 10.68
N ARG A 133 2.60 5.34 12.00
CA ARG A 133 1.45 5.39 12.92
C ARG A 133 0.29 4.49 12.46
N GLU A 134 0.60 3.23 12.17
CA GLU A 134 -0.35 2.20 11.70
C GLU A 134 -1.03 2.52 10.35
N LYS A 135 -0.62 3.59 9.67
CA LYS A 135 -1.12 3.96 8.35
C LYS A 135 -0.09 3.58 7.29
N GLU A 136 -0.41 2.54 6.54
CA GLU A 136 0.38 2.13 5.37
C GLU A 136 0.39 3.27 4.35
N PHE A 137 1.58 3.69 3.92
CA PHE A 137 1.74 4.72 2.89
C PHE A 137 2.41 4.20 1.62
N ILE A 138 3.09 3.06 1.70
CA ILE A 138 3.68 2.41 0.53
C ILE A 138 3.64 0.89 0.67
N ARG A 139 3.39 0.24 -0.47
CA ARG A 139 3.46 -1.20 -0.66
C ARG A 139 4.20 -1.50 -1.93
N VAL A 140 5.20 -2.36 -1.84
CA VAL A 140 5.97 -2.82 -2.98
C VAL A 140 5.83 -4.33 -3.09
N GLY A 141 5.17 -4.79 -4.15
CA GLY A 141 4.99 -6.21 -4.44
C GLY A 141 5.94 -6.72 -5.51
N TYR A 142 6.48 -7.92 -5.30
CA TYR A 142 7.22 -8.67 -6.31
C TYR A 142 6.50 -9.97 -6.62
N TYR A 143 6.45 -10.33 -7.90
CA TYR A 143 6.10 -11.69 -8.28
C TYR A 143 7.22 -12.63 -7.87
N VAL A 144 6.83 -13.76 -7.30
CA VAL A 144 7.70 -14.84 -6.87
C VAL A 144 7.27 -16.07 -7.65
N ASN A 145 8.22 -16.76 -8.26
CA ASN A 145 7.97 -18.03 -8.94
C ASN A 145 8.72 -19.13 -8.21
N ASN A 146 7.98 -20.13 -7.73
CA ASN A 146 8.53 -21.29 -7.05
C ASN A 146 8.53 -22.48 -8.02
N GLU A 147 9.71 -22.99 -8.35
CA GLU A 147 9.87 -24.11 -9.26
C GLU A 147 10.53 -25.28 -8.57
N TYR A 148 10.08 -26.48 -8.90
CA TYR A 148 10.75 -27.70 -8.46
C TYR A 148 11.98 -27.93 -9.34
N SER A 149 13.15 -28.04 -8.73
CA SER A 149 14.43 -28.09 -9.44
C SER A 149 14.76 -29.44 -10.07
N GLU A 150 14.11 -30.52 -9.63
CA GLU A 150 14.30 -31.85 -10.21
C GLU A 150 13.28 -32.14 -11.32
N GLU A 151 13.71 -32.94 -12.29
CA GLU A 151 12.82 -33.43 -13.34
C GLU A 151 11.76 -34.36 -12.75
N PHE A 152 10.53 -34.21 -13.24
CA PHE A 152 9.40 -35.07 -12.91
C PHE A 152 8.59 -35.36 -14.17
N ASP A 153 7.79 -36.43 -14.12
CA ASP A 153 6.91 -36.80 -15.22
C ASP A 153 5.82 -35.71 -15.39
N PRO A 154 5.73 -35.07 -16.57
CA PRO A 154 4.77 -34.00 -16.80
C PRO A 154 3.30 -34.46 -16.73
N GLU A 155 3.01 -35.76 -16.89
CA GLU A 155 1.65 -36.30 -16.76
C GLU A 155 1.23 -36.43 -15.29
N THR A 156 2.16 -36.80 -14.40
CA THR A 156 1.86 -37.02 -12.98
C THR A 156 2.23 -35.85 -12.07
N GLY A 157 3.08 -34.93 -12.53
CA GLY A 157 3.59 -33.83 -11.72
C GLY A 157 4.71 -34.26 -10.75
N PRO A 158 5.18 -33.33 -9.90
CA PRO A 158 6.24 -33.59 -8.94
C PRO A 158 5.81 -34.58 -7.85
N PRO A 159 6.77 -35.25 -7.18
CA PRO A 159 6.46 -36.19 -6.11
C PRO A 159 5.79 -35.50 -4.92
N HIS A 160 4.83 -36.18 -4.29
CA HIS A 160 4.13 -35.72 -3.08
C HIS A 160 4.40 -36.69 -1.92
N PRO A 161 4.80 -36.21 -0.72
CA PRO A 161 4.97 -34.79 -0.36
C PRO A 161 6.17 -34.14 -1.05
N LEU A 162 6.03 -32.85 -1.38
CA LEU A 162 7.09 -32.06 -2.01
C LEU A 162 8.30 -31.95 -1.07
N GLU A 163 9.49 -32.19 -1.60
CA GLU A 163 10.74 -31.97 -0.89
C GLU A 163 11.16 -30.49 -1.01
N MET A 164 10.92 -29.71 0.05
CA MET A 164 11.10 -28.25 0.02
C MET A 164 12.54 -27.78 -0.23
N SER A 165 13.54 -28.63 0.05
CA SER A 165 14.94 -28.39 -0.28
C SER A 165 15.19 -28.26 -1.78
N LYS A 166 14.29 -28.83 -2.60
CA LYS A 166 14.37 -28.84 -4.07
C LYS A 166 13.50 -27.77 -4.71
N VAL A 167 12.82 -26.94 -3.92
CA VAL A 167 12.05 -25.81 -4.43
C VAL A 167 12.96 -24.59 -4.52
N VAL A 168 13.09 -24.03 -5.72
CA VAL A 168 13.86 -22.81 -6.00
C VAL A 168 12.89 -21.67 -6.18
N ARG A 169 13.14 -20.59 -5.45
CA ARG A 169 12.37 -19.35 -5.48
C ARG A 169 13.09 -18.33 -6.36
N THR A 170 12.38 -17.80 -7.35
CA THR A 170 12.84 -16.72 -8.21
C THR A 170 11.92 -15.51 -8.07
N ILE A 171 12.46 -14.38 -7.61
CA ILE A 171 11.75 -13.11 -7.46
C ILE A 171 11.96 -12.28 -8.74
N LEU A 172 10.88 -11.80 -9.35
CA LEU A 172 10.93 -10.92 -10.52
C LEU A 172 11.29 -9.48 -10.10
N ALA A 173 12.56 -9.28 -9.75
CA ALA A 173 13.07 -8.03 -9.17
C ALA A 173 12.95 -6.80 -10.11
N ASP A 174 12.99 -7.00 -11.42
CA ASP A 174 12.99 -5.91 -12.41
C ASP A 174 11.62 -5.23 -12.59
N LYS A 175 10.53 -5.86 -12.12
CA LYS A 175 9.15 -5.36 -12.33
C LYS A 175 8.36 -5.28 -11.02
N PRO A 176 8.83 -4.48 -10.04
CA PRO A 176 8.08 -4.27 -8.81
C PRO A 176 6.74 -3.58 -9.09
N ARG A 177 5.73 -3.92 -8.30
CA ARG A 177 4.43 -3.26 -8.26
C ARG A 177 4.39 -2.33 -7.06
N VAL A 178 4.49 -1.02 -7.31
CA VAL A 178 4.51 -0.02 -6.24
C VAL A 178 3.15 0.66 -6.15
N THR A 179 2.51 0.55 -4.99
CA THR A 179 1.28 1.25 -4.64
C THR A 179 1.59 2.24 -3.52
N ARG A 180 1.08 3.46 -3.63
CA ARG A 180 1.25 4.52 -2.63
C ARG A 180 -0.11 4.97 -2.11
N PHE A 181 -0.20 5.14 -0.81
CA PHE A 181 -1.40 5.59 -0.12
C PHE A 181 -1.12 6.94 0.53
N PRO A 182 -1.94 7.97 0.29
CA PRO A 182 -1.79 9.24 0.99
C PRO A 182 -2.16 9.05 2.47
N ILE A 183 -1.29 9.48 3.37
CA ILE A 183 -1.52 9.47 4.82
C ILE A 183 -1.34 10.87 5.41
N ASN A 184 -1.94 11.10 6.59
CA ASN A 184 -1.59 12.27 7.39
C ASN A 184 -0.33 11.97 8.23
N TRP A 185 0.72 12.76 8.01
CA TRP A 185 2.00 12.64 8.70
C TRP A 185 2.08 13.44 9.99
N THR A 186 1.18 14.42 10.16
CA THR A 186 1.12 15.25 11.38
C THR A 186 -0.02 14.78 12.28
N SER A 187 0.11 14.99 13.57
CA SER A 187 -0.92 14.66 14.58
C SER A 187 -2.16 15.56 14.50
N ASN A 188 -2.25 16.47 13.52
CA ASN A 188 -3.27 17.51 13.47
C ASN A 188 -4.32 17.25 12.38
N SER A 189 -5.15 16.22 12.57
CA SER A 189 -6.51 16.21 12.05
C SER A 189 -7.33 15.21 12.87
N GLU A 190 -8.09 15.76 13.80
CA GLU A 190 -9.16 15.10 14.53
C GLU A 190 -10.03 14.27 13.58
N GLU A 191 -10.33 13.04 14.01
CA GLU A 191 -11.37 12.21 13.42
C GLU A 191 -12.71 12.97 13.47
N GLY A 192 -13.12 13.50 12.31
CA GLY A 192 -14.46 14.02 12.14
C GLY A 192 -15.47 12.88 12.10
N GLU A 193 -15.87 12.36 13.27
CA GLU A 193 -17.09 11.58 13.42
C GLU A 193 -18.26 12.37 12.83
N THR A 194 -18.71 11.99 11.63
CA THR A 194 -19.96 12.50 11.08
C THR A 194 -21.09 11.75 11.75
N LYS A 195 -21.51 12.20 12.94
CA LYS A 195 -22.78 11.79 13.53
C LYS A 195 -23.90 12.46 12.73
N ASP A 196 -24.56 11.66 11.89
CA ASP A 196 -25.80 12.04 11.21
C ASP A 196 -26.82 12.57 12.23
N MET A 197 -27.01 13.88 12.23
CA MET A 197 -28.06 14.54 13.00
C MET A 197 -29.36 14.47 12.19
N GLN A 198 -30.09 13.39 12.39
CA GLN A 198 -31.44 13.20 11.85
C GLN A 198 -32.37 14.23 12.51
N THR A 199 -32.72 15.26 11.74
CA THR A 199 -33.67 16.29 12.20
C THR A 199 -35.09 15.80 11.95
N LYS A 200 -35.80 15.73 13.07
CA LYS A 200 -37.25 15.71 13.33
C LYS A 200 -38.20 15.94 12.15
#